data_AF-A0A1F5PGU0-F1
#
_entry.id   AF-A0A1F5PGU0-F1
#
_cell.length_a   1.000
_cell.length_b   1.000
_cell.length_c   1.000
_cell.angle_alpha   90.00
_cell.angle_beta   90.00
_cell.angle_gamma   90.00
#
_symmetry.space_group_name_H-M   'P 1'
#
loop_
_entity.id
_entity.type
_entity.pdbx_description
1 polymer ?
#
loop_
_entity_poly.entity_id
_entity_poly.type
_entity_poly.pdbx_seq_one_letter_code
_entity_poly.pdbx_strand_id
1 'polypeptide(L)'
;MEERFNSQSVRKMLKLAAACVAYTGLWLLLLFMSGNFLKDSGVRDAILPAALLAGVIPFVTLAAIVISKRLFLAISFLLSVIALTAFPLNFYGLISVSVIFLGLWRAVARTKFELANNVKFTPSKIVSRVASVVLVAYLLAISVQVYSQIADRIAYDELGFYQQIAGGVTARALPIIERQLPGFHATSTLDEYLVESLRNSQPQNIQSVPQADIDKSRADLLERLGISVSGQDPVADVIRSAIAIKLQELSAPYRQFLPALYTLAIFSLLRLAGYVVTAVSLLWGAAVFWLLRMTKFLKVTTAQIMAEHVEI
;
A
#
# COMPACT_ATOMS: atom_id res chain seq x y z
N MET A 1 -40.51 14.01 26.96
CA MET A 1 -39.26 14.26 27.70
C MET A 1 -38.22 14.78 26.73
N GLU A 2 -38.20 16.08 26.52
CA GLU A 2 -37.07 16.74 25.84
C GLU A 2 -35.92 16.78 26.84
N GLU A 3 -34.92 15.91 26.65
CA GLU A 3 -33.63 16.08 27.31
C GLU A 3 -33.11 17.48 26.97
N ARG A 4 -33.13 18.40 27.94
CA ARG A 4 -32.39 19.65 27.85
C ARG A 4 -30.94 19.28 27.62
N PHE A 5 -30.51 19.33 26.36
CA PHE A 5 -29.13 19.11 25.94
C PHE A 5 -28.23 20.02 26.79
N ASN A 6 -27.53 19.42 27.76
CA ASN A 6 -26.60 20.16 28.60
C ASN A 6 -25.54 20.80 27.69
N SER A 7 -25.50 22.13 27.64
CA SER A 7 -24.63 22.89 26.73
C SER A 7 -23.15 22.51 26.89
N GLN A 8 -22.73 22.04 28.07
CA GLN A 8 -21.38 21.52 28.30
C GLN A 8 -21.11 20.22 27.53
N SER A 9 -22.08 19.32 27.41
CA SER A 9 -21.96 18.07 26.67
C SER A 9 -21.77 18.34 25.18
N VAL A 10 -22.58 19.26 24.63
CA VAL A 10 -22.49 19.70 23.23
C VAL A 10 -21.11 20.32 22.92
N ARG A 11 -20.59 21.17 23.80
CA ARG A 11 -19.24 21.76 23.63
C ARG A 11 -18.14 20.71 23.64
N LYS A 12 -18.22 19.69 24.51
CA LYS A 12 -17.24 18.59 24.54
C LYS A 12 -17.29 17.76 23.26
N MET A 13 -18.49 17.43 22.76
CA MET A 13 -18.67 16.72 21.49
C MET A 13 -18.10 17.51 20.31
N LEU A 14 -18.35 18.83 20.24
CA LEU A 14 -17.80 19.71 19.21
C LEU A 14 -16.27 19.74 19.23
N LYS A 15 -15.64 19.82 20.40
CA LYS A 15 -14.17 19.79 20.52
C LYS A 15 -13.57 18.46 20.04
N LEU A 16 -14.21 17.34 20.38
CA LEU A 16 -13.76 16.03 19.91
C LEU A 16 -13.94 15.88 18.40
N ALA A 17 -15.09 16.32 17.87
CA ALA A 17 -15.35 16.33 16.45
C ALA A 17 -14.32 17.19 15.70
N ALA A 18 -14.02 18.39 16.19
CA ALA A 18 -12.98 19.25 15.64
C ALA A 18 -11.59 18.60 15.70
N ALA A 19 -11.23 17.97 16.81
CA ALA A 19 -9.95 17.25 16.92
C ALA A 19 -9.87 16.07 15.94
N CYS A 20 -10.97 15.33 15.76
CA CYS A 20 -11.03 14.23 14.79
C CYS A 20 -10.95 14.73 13.35
N VAL A 21 -11.64 15.83 13.02
CA VAL A 21 -11.56 16.48 11.70
C VAL A 21 -10.16 17.01 11.43
N ALA A 22 -9.54 17.69 12.40
CA ALA A 22 -8.19 18.21 12.27
C ALA A 22 -7.16 17.08 12.10
N TYR A 23 -7.27 16.02 12.90
CA TYR A 23 -6.37 14.88 12.80
C TYR A 23 -6.55 14.09 11.50
N THR A 24 -7.80 13.93 11.03
CA THR A 24 -8.09 13.27 9.75
C THR A 24 -7.69 14.15 8.56
N GLY A 25 -7.86 15.47 8.67
CA GLY A 25 -7.38 16.44 7.67
C GLY A 25 -5.86 16.47 7.58
N LEU A 26 -5.16 16.45 8.71
CA LEU A 26 -3.70 16.32 8.77
C LEU A 26 -3.25 14.99 8.15
N TRP A 27 -3.98 13.90 8.41
CA TRP A 27 -3.73 12.61 7.79
C TRP A 27 -3.90 12.64 6.26
N LEU A 28 -4.99 13.23 5.76
CA LEU A 28 -5.21 13.41 4.32
C LEU A 28 -4.12 14.26 3.67
N LEU A 29 -3.68 15.33 4.35
CA LEU A 29 -2.59 16.18 3.87
C LEU A 29 -1.27 15.42 3.83
N LEU A 30 -0.94 14.64 4.86
CA LEU A 30 0.26 13.80 4.87
C LEU A 30 0.19 12.68 3.83
N LEU A 31 -1.00 12.13 3.56
CA LEU A 31 -1.20 11.20 2.46
C LEU A 31 -0.96 11.85 1.11
N PHE A 32 -1.46 13.07 0.89
CA PHE A 32 -1.18 13.84 -0.31
C PHE A 32 0.32 14.03 -0.51
N MET A 33 1.04 14.39 0.56
CA MET A 33 2.50 14.47 0.52
C MET A 33 3.10 13.10 0.17
N SER A 34 2.64 12.01 0.79
CA SER A 34 3.10 10.63 0.53
C SER A 34 2.84 10.11 -0.88
N GLY A 35 1.79 10.59 -1.56
CA GLY A 35 1.49 10.25 -2.95
C GLY A 35 2.59 10.70 -3.91
N ASN A 36 3.31 11.76 -3.57
CA ASN A 36 4.51 12.18 -4.30
C ASN A 36 5.75 11.33 -3.94
N PHE A 37 5.78 10.68 -2.77
CA PHE A 37 6.93 9.88 -2.32
C PHE A 37 6.99 8.50 -2.98
N LEU A 38 5.86 7.87 -3.30
CA LEU A 38 5.81 6.55 -3.97
C LEU A 38 6.47 6.51 -5.36
N LYS A 39 6.91 7.65 -5.91
CA LYS A 39 7.67 7.68 -7.16
C LYS A 39 9.12 7.24 -6.99
N ASP A 40 9.74 7.43 -5.82
CA ASP A 40 11.21 7.35 -5.71
C ASP A 40 11.77 6.32 -4.70
N SER A 41 11.07 5.95 -3.62
CA SER A 41 11.74 5.27 -2.48
C SER A 41 11.03 4.05 -1.86
N GLY A 42 10.67 3.06 -2.68
CA GLY A 42 10.47 1.66 -2.25
C GLY A 42 9.59 1.42 -1.00
N VAL A 43 9.87 0.35 -0.25
CA VAL A 43 9.05 -0.10 0.91
C VAL A 43 9.03 0.92 2.06
N ARG A 44 10.06 1.77 2.18
CA ARG A 44 10.15 2.77 3.26
C ARG A 44 9.02 3.79 3.15
N ASP A 45 8.59 4.11 1.94
CA ASP A 45 7.50 5.06 1.70
C ASP A 45 6.13 4.52 2.09
N ALA A 46 5.98 3.20 2.21
CA ALA A 46 4.75 2.58 2.69
C ALA A 46 4.61 2.64 4.23
N ILE A 47 5.72 2.84 4.96
CA ILE A 47 5.72 2.81 6.44
C ILE A 47 4.99 4.03 7.01
N LEU A 48 5.26 5.23 6.47
CA LEU A 48 4.67 6.46 6.99
C LEU A 48 3.14 6.49 6.83
N PRO A 49 2.54 6.21 5.66
CA PRO A 49 1.09 6.07 5.50
C PRO A 49 0.48 5.02 6.43
N ALA A 50 1.16 3.87 6.63
CA ALA A 50 0.69 2.82 7.52
C ALA A 50 0.70 3.24 8.99
N ALA A 51 1.76 3.92 9.45
CA ALA A 51 1.85 4.46 10.80
C ALA A 51 0.79 5.54 11.06
N LEU A 52 0.58 6.41 10.07
CA LEU A 52 -0.45 7.44 10.11
C LEU A 52 -1.86 6.85 10.15
N LEU A 53 -2.13 5.82 9.34
CA LEU A 53 -3.40 5.08 9.39
C LEU A 53 -3.63 4.45 10.77
N ALA A 54 -2.58 3.86 11.38
CA ALA A 54 -2.66 3.30 12.73
C ALA A 54 -3.01 4.36 13.78
N GLY A 55 -2.53 5.59 13.59
CA GLY A 55 -2.88 6.73 14.43
C GLY A 55 -4.35 7.16 14.29
N VAL A 56 -4.89 7.19 13.07
CA VAL A 56 -6.26 7.67 12.77
C VAL A 56 -7.35 6.72 13.25
N ILE A 57 -7.11 5.41 13.17
CA ILE A 57 -8.12 4.39 13.47
C ILE A 57 -8.77 4.57 14.86
N PRO A 58 -8.01 4.77 15.96
CA PRO A 58 -8.60 5.06 17.27
C PRO A 58 -9.45 6.32 17.33
N PHE A 59 -9.04 7.40 16.67
CA PHE A 59 -9.82 8.64 16.64
C PHE A 59 -11.12 8.46 15.88
N VAL A 60 -11.10 7.78 14.73
CA VAL A 60 -12.31 7.42 13.98
C VAL A 60 -13.24 6.57 14.83
N THR A 61 -12.69 5.60 15.55
CA THR A 61 -13.46 4.73 16.46
C THR A 61 -14.13 5.54 17.57
N LEU A 62 -13.39 6.44 18.22
CA LEU A 62 -13.91 7.27 19.30
C LEU A 62 -14.94 8.29 18.81
N ALA A 63 -14.69 8.90 17.65
CA ALA A 63 -15.65 9.76 16.97
C ALA A 63 -16.96 9.00 16.67
N ALA A 64 -16.88 7.76 16.20
CA ALA A 64 -18.05 6.93 15.93
C ALA A 64 -18.85 6.60 17.21
N ILE A 65 -18.19 6.51 18.36
CA ILE A 65 -18.85 6.31 19.66
C ILE A 65 -19.59 7.59 20.07
N VAL A 66 -18.89 8.73 20.08
CA VAL A 66 -19.36 9.98 20.68
C VAL A 66 -20.34 10.74 19.78
N ILE A 67 -20.10 10.76 18.47
CA ILE A 67 -20.86 11.57 17.53
C ILE A 67 -22.15 10.84 17.12
N SER A 68 -23.20 11.60 16.83
CA SER A 68 -24.44 11.05 16.27
C SER A 68 -24.19 10.46 14.88
N LYS A 69 -24.94 9.40 14.51
CA LYS A 69 -24.76 8.73 13.21
C LYS A 69 -24.85 9.71 12.02
N ARG A 70 -25.80 10.66 12.07
CA ARG A 70 -26.00 11.67 11.02
C ARG A 70 -24.82 12.64 10.91
N LEU A 71 -24.35 13.19 12.03
CA LEU A 71 -23.23 14.14 12.03
C LEU A 71 -21.92 13.47 11.61
N PHE A 72 -21.68 12.23 12.04
CA PHE A 72 -20.51 11.47 11.61
C PHE A 72 -20.51 11.23 10.09
N LEU A 73 -21.66 10.84 9.53
CA LEU A 73 -21.78 10.62 8.09
C LEU A 73 -21.56 11.92 7.30
N ALA A 74 -22.11 13.05 7.76
CA ALA A 74 -21.87 14.35 7.14
C ALA A 74 -20.38 14.73 7.16
N ILE A 75 -19.70 14.53 8.29
CA ILE A 75 -18.26 14.79 8.42
C ILE A 75 -17.45 13.85 7.51
N SER A 76 -17.80 12.56 7.47
CA SER A 76 -17.11 11.58 6.62
C SER A 76 -17.31 11.87 5.14
N PHE A 77 -18.50 12.32 4.74
CA PHE A 77 -18.78 12.78 3.38
C PHE A 77 -17.92 14.00 3.04
N LEU A 78 -17.89 15.02 3.91
CA LEU A 78 -17.08 16.21 3.71
C LEU A 78 -15.58 15.90 3.63
N LEU A 79 -15.07 15.02 4.50
CA LEU A 79 -13.68 14.54 4.44
C LEU A 79 -13.38 13.74 3.16
N SER A 80 -14.35 12.95 2.68
CA SER A 80 -14.23 12.22 1.43
C SER A 80 -14.17 13.16 0.22
N VAL A 81 -14.97 14.24 0.24
CA VAL A 81 -14.91 15.30 -0.79
C VAL A 81 -13.57 16.03 -0.73
N ILE A 82 -13.06 16.36 0.47
CA ILE A 82 -11.71 16.94 0.61
C ILE A 82 -10.65 15.97 0.09
N ALA A 83 -10.78 14.67 0.35
CA ALA A 83 -9.84 13.68 -0.16
C ALA A 83 -9.77 13.65 -1.70
N LEU A 84 -10.84 14.04 -2.42
CA LEU A 84 -10.80 14.16 -3.88
C LEU A 84 -9.82 15.22 -4.38
N THR A 85 -9.40 16.18 -3.55
CA THR A 85 -8.33 17.10 -3.94
C THR A 85 -6.95 16.47 -3.84
N ALA A 86 -6.81 15.38 -3.07
CA ALA A 86 -5.56 14.64 -2.90
C ALA A 86 -5.38 13.53 -3.95
N PHE A 87 -6.47 13.02 -4.53
CA PHE A 87 -6.42 12.02 -5.59
C PHE A 87 -6.58 12.68 -6.97
N PRO A 88 -6.00 12.11 -8.04
CA PRO A 88 -6.35 12.54 -9.38
C PRO A 88 -7.87 12.44 -9.58
N LEU A 89 -8.49 13.51 -10.08
CA LEU A 89 -9.92 13.59 -10.40
C LEU A 89 -10.26 12.74 -11.63
N ASN A 90 -9.98 11.44 -11.55
CA ASN A 90 -10.35 10.44 -12.53
C ASN A 90 -11.41 9.48 -11.95
N PHE A 91 -11.98 8.65 -12.82
CA PHE A 91 -13.02 7.70 -12.45
C PHE A 91 -12.57 6.76 -11.31
N TYR A 92 -11.31 6.30 -11.34
CA TYR A 92 -10.74 5.44 -10.31
C TYR A 92 -10.61 6.14 -8.95
N GLY A 93 -10.26 7.43 -8.93
CA GLY A 93 -10.24 8.27 -7.74
C GLY A 93 -11.62 8.38 -7.07
N LEU A 94 -12.67 8.55 -7.88
CA LEU A 94 -14.05 8.56 -7.37
C LEU A 94 -14.44 7.20 -6.76
N ILE A 95 -14.05 6.08 -7.39
CA ILE A 95 -14.26 4.75 -6.82
C ILE A 95 -13.51 4.61 -5.48
N SER A 96 -12.23 4.97 -5.43
CA SER A 96 -11.42 4.88 -4.20
C SER A 96 -12.03 5.67 -3.04
N VAL A 97 -12.45 6.91 -3.30
CA VAL A 97 -13.13 7.75 -2.29
C VAL A 97 -14.48 7.14 -1.87
N SER A 98 -15.24 6.60 -2.82
CA SER A 98 -16.51 5.92 -2.53
C SER A 98 -16.30 4.70 -1.63
N VAL A 99 -15.28 3.89 -1.90
CA VAL A 99 -14.92 2.72 -1.08
C VAL A 99 -14.53 3.13 0.34
N ILE A 100 -13.73 4.19 0.51
CA ILE A 100 -13.36 4.72 1.83
C ILE A 100 -14.61 5.19 2.58
N PHE A 101 -15.48 5.96 1.92
CA PHE A 101 -16.74 6.44 2.52
C PHE A 101 -17.63 5.28 2.99
N LEU A 102 -17.84 4.27 2.15
CA LEU A 102 -18.61 3.07 2.51
C LEU A 102 -17.96 2.30 3.67
N GLY A 103 -16.62 2.23 3.70
CA GLY A 103 -15.86 1.66 4.81
C GLY A 103 -16.11 2.37 6.13
N LEU A 104 -16.02 3.71 6.14
CA LEU A 104 -16.29 4.54 7.31
C LEU A 104 -17.74 4.42 7.77
N TRP A 105 -18.70 4.44 6.84
CA TRP A 105 -20.10 4.21 7.17
C TRP A 105 -20.31 2.84 7.82
N ARG A 106 -19.77 1.77 7.24
CA ARG A 106 -19.86 0.41 7.81
C ARG A 106 -19.21 0.32 9.18
N ALA A 107 -18.07 0.99 9.39
CA ALA A 107 -17.38 1.05 10.68
C ALA A 107 -18.25 1.69 11.78
N VAL A 108 -18.99 2.76 11.46
CA VAL A 108 -19.92 3.40 12.42
C VAL A 108 -21.15 2.57 12.67
N ALA A 109 -21.77 2.04 11.61
CA ALA A 109 -22.92 1.15 11.75
C ALA A 109 -22.60 -0.03 12.68
N ARG A 110 -21.42 -0.62 12.50
CA ARG A 110 -20.93 -1.72 13.34
C ARG A 110 -20.66 -1.28 14.78
N THR A 111 -20.00 -0.14 14.98
CA THR A 111 -19.76 0.41 16.32
C THR A 111 -21.08 0.64 17.07
N LYS A 112 -22.08 1.27 16.43
CA LYS A 112 -23.38 1.53 17.06
C LYS A 112 -24.16 0.23 17.34
N PHE A 113 -24.12 -0.74 16.43
CA PHE A 113 -24.71 -2.05 16.63
C PHE A 113 -24.10 -2.76 17.85
N GLU A 114 -22.78 -2.71 18.00
CA GLU A 114 -22.10 -3.34 19.14
C GLU A 114 -22.38 -2.65 20.47
N LEU A 115 -22.50 -1.32 20.46
CA LEU A 115 -22.90 -0.56 21.65
C LEU A 115 -24.33 -0.87 22.08
N ALA A 116 -25.23 -1.14 21.13
CA ALA A 116 -26.62 -1.46 21.42
C ALA A 116 -26.81 -2.91 21.90
N ASN A 117 -26.03 -3.87 21.37
CA ASN A 117 -26.28 -5.30 21.57
C ASN A 117 -25.34 -6.00 22.56
N ASN A 118 -24.20 -5.41 22.92
CA ASN A 118 -23.28 -6.04 23.87
C ASN A 118 -23.44 -5.50 25.30
N VAL A 119 -23.67 -6.41 26.25
CA VAL A 119 -23.76 -6.10 27.69
C VAL A 119 -22.43 -5.57 28.26
N LYS A 120 -21.29 -6.01 27.70
CA LYS A 120 -19.95 -5.62 28.17
C LYS A 120 -19.24 -4.74 27.13
N PHE A 121 -19.00 -3.48 27.48
CA PHE A 121 -18.19 -2.58 26.67
C PHE A 121 -16.70 -2.97 26.75
N THR A 122 -16.09 -3.32 25.61
CA THR A 122 -14.65 -3.61 25.52
C THR A 122 -14.04 -2.76 24.41
N PRO A 123 -13.27 -1.70 24.74
CA PRO A 123 -12.77 -0.74 23.74
C PRO A 123 -11.85 -1.39 22.71
N SER A 124 -11.00 -2.34 23.12
CA SER A 124 -10.11 -3.07 22.21
C SER A 124 -10.87 -3.87 21.15
N LYS A 125 -12.02 -4.48 21.50
CA LYS A 125 -12.85 -5.21 20.54
C LYS A 125 -13.45 -4.27 19.49
N ILE A 126 -13.94 -3.10 19.92
CA ILE A 126 -14.51 -2.10 19.01
C ILE A 126 -13.42 -1.53 18.09
N VAL A 127 -12.28 -1.14 18.67
CA VAL A 127 -11.13 -0.63 17.90
C VAL A 127 -10.65 -1.67 16.89
N SER A 128 -10.48 -2.94 17.28
CA SER A 128 -10.03 -4.01 16.36
C SER A 128 -10.98 -4.17 15.17
N ARG A 129 -12.29 -4.15 15.43
CA ARG A 129 -13.30 -4.34 14.38
C ARG A 129 -13.40 -3.12 13.46
N VAL A 130 -13.33 -1.91 14.00
CA VAL A 130 -13.27 -0.68 13.21
C VAL A 130 -11.98 -0.62 12.40
N ALA A 131 -10.84 -0.92 13.01
CA ALA A 131 -9.53 -1.01 12.36
C ALA A 131 -9.59 -1.91 11.14
N SER A 132 -10.10 -3.14 11.31
CA SER A 132 -10.22 -4.10 10.21
C SER A 132 -11.07 -3.59 9.05
N VAL A 133 -12.23 -2.96 9.33
CA VAL A 133 -13.10 -2.42 8.27
C VAL A 133 -12.45 -1.24 7.55
N VAL A 134 -11.90 -0.28 8.29
CA VAL A 134 -11.24 0.92 7.74
C VAL A 134 -10.01 0.51 6.93
N LEU A 135 -9.19 -0.40 7.47
CA LEU A 135 -8.02 -0.92 6.80
C LEU A 135 -8.39 -1.63 5.49
N VAL A 136 -9.38 -2.51 5.48
CA VAL A 136 -9.81 -3.19 4.24
C VAL A 136 -10.31 -2.18 3.21
N ALA A 137 -11.13 -1.20 3.62
CA ALA A 137 -11.60 -0.14 2.71
C ALA A 137 -10.43 0.67 2.14
N TYR A 138 -9.46 1.02 2.97
CA TYR A 138 -8.26 1.72 2.56
C TYR A 138 -7.40 0.90 1.58
N LEU A 139 -7.19 -0.39 1.87
CA LEU A 139 -6.44 -1.29 1.00
C LEU A 139 -7.13 -1.48 -0.36
N LEU A 140 -8.46 -1.59 -0.38
CA LEU A 140 -9.23 -1.63 -1.62
C LEU A 140 -9.09 -0.31 -2.41
N ALA A 141 -9.15 0.84 -1.73
CA ALA A 141 -8.98 2.14 -2.37
C ALA A 141 -7.58 2.33 -2.98
N ILE A 142 -6.52 1.89 -2.29
CA ILE A 142 -5.15 1.83 -2.84
C ILE A 142 -5.12 0.89 -4.04
N SER A 143 -5.73 -0.28 -3.93
CA SER A 143 -5.73 -1.30 -4.99
C SER A 143 -6.35 -0.77 -6.28
N VAL A 144 -7.46 -0.04 -6.18
CA VAL A 144 -8.09 0.61 -7.34
C VAL A 144 -7.14 1.63 -8.00
N GLN A 145 -6.38 2.38 -7.22
CA GLN A 145 -5.40 3.33 -7.76
C GLN A 145 -4.19 2.64 -8.40
N VAL A 146 -3.66 1.61 -7.74
CA VAL A 146 -2.58 0.77 -8.27
C VAL A 146 -3.00 0.13 -9.60
N TYR A 147 -4.22 -0.37 -9.68
CA TYR A 147 -4.79 -0.89 -10.92
C TYR A 147 -4.77 0.16 -12.03
N SER A 148 -5.29 1.37 -11.78
CA SER A 148 -5.27 2.46 -12.76
C SER A 148 -3.86 2.77 -13.22
N GLN A 149 -2.92 2.96 -12.29
CA GLN A 149 -1.54 3.33 -12.61
C GLN A 149 -0.83 2.28 -13.45
N ILE A 150 -1.07 1.00 -13.17
CA ILE A 150 -0.47 -0.11 -13.93
C ILE A 150 -1.12 -0.24 -15.29
N ALA A 151 -2.45 -0.14 -15.36
CA ALA A 151 -3.17 -0.15 -16.63
C ALA A 151 -2.68 0.98 -17.54
N ASP A 152 -2.56 2.20 -17.01
CA ASP A 152 -2.07 3.37 -17.74
C ASP A 152 -0.60 3.20 -18.16
N ARG A 153 0.26 2.66 -17.28
CA ARG A 153 1.68 2.42 -17.59
C ARG A 153 1.85 1.36 -18.68
N ILE A 154 1.13 0.23 -18.61
CA ILE A 154 1.19 -0.82 -19.64
C ILE A 154 0.62 -0.32 -20.97
N ALA A 155 -0.34 0.61 -20.95
CA ALA A 155 -0.89 1.22 -22.15
C ALA A 155 0.10 2.23 -22.80
N TYR A 156 0.83 3.00 -22.01
CA TYR A 156 1.73 4.04 -22.49
C TYR A 156 3.15 3.54 -22.82
N ASP A 157 3.74 2.74 -21.94
CA ASP A 157 5.12 2.22 -22.05
C ASP A 157 5.19 0.79 -21.48
N GLU A 158 4.77 -0.15 -22.33
CA GLU A 158 4.74 -1.57 -21.99
C GLU A 158 6.15 -2.11 -21.66
N LEU A 159 7.16 -1.75 -22.45
CA LEU A 159 8.52 -2.24 -22.23
C LEU A 159 9.10 -1.67 -20.93
N GLY A 160 8.88 -0.38 -20.65
CA GLY A 160 9.31 0.26 -19.41
C GLY A 160 8.70 -0.39 -18.15
N PHE A 161 7.45 -0.86 -18.23
CA PHE A 161 6.84 -1.65 -17.15
C PHE A 161 7.64 -2.94 -16.86
N TYR A 162 7.94 -3.74 -17.89
CA TYR A 162 8.71 -4.98 -17.70
C TYR A 162 10.16 -4.70 -17.32
N GLN A 163 10.78 -3.64 -17.82
CA GLN A 163 12.12 -3.22 -17.42
C GLN A 163 12.20 -2.87 -15.93
N GLN A 164 11.16 -2.25 -15.37
CA GLN A 164 11.09 -1.98 -13.93
C GLN A 164 11.01 -3.27 -13.10
N ILE A 165 10.18 -4.23 -13.52
CA ILE A 165 10.06 -5.54 -12.86
C ILE A 165 11.40 -6.29 -12.96
N ALA A 166 11.96 -6.36 -14.17
CA ALA A 166 13.24 -6.98 -14.44
C ALA A 166 14.34 -6.35 -13.58
N GLY A 167 14.38 -5.01 -13.48
CA GLY A 167 15.33 -4.29 -12.63
C GLY A 167 15.23 -4.68 -11.16
N GLY A 168 14.02 -4.86 -10.62
CA GLY A 168 13.83 -5.31 -9.25
C GLY A 168 14.31 -6.75 -9.00
N VAL A 169 14.15 -7.63 -9.99
CA VAL A 169 14.63 -9.02 -9.94
C VAL A 169 16.14 -9.08 -10.12
N THR A 170 16.69 -8.40 -11.12
CA THR A 170 18.13 -8.40 -11.42
C THR A 170 18.93 -7.76 -10.30
N ALA A 171 18.47 -6.66 -9.70
CA ALA A 171 19.16 -6.03 -8.56
C ALA A 171 19.35 -7.00 -7.37
N ARG A 172 18.46 -7.99 -7.20
CA ARG A 172 18.57 -9.02 -6.16
C ARG A 172 19.34 -10.25 -6.62
N ALA A 173 19.23 -10.62 -7.89
CA ALA A 173 19.87 -11.80 -8.45
C ALA A 173 21.36 -11.57 -8.79
N LEU A 174 21.73 -10.38 -9.28
CA LEU A 174 23.09 -10.08 -9.74
C LEU A 174 24.17 -10.35 -8.69
N PRO A 175 24.02 -9.92 -7.41
CA PRO A 175 25.03 -10.24 -6.40
C PRO A 175 25.19 -11.74 -6.11
N ILE A 176 24.15 -12.54 -6.37
CA ILE A 176 24.21 -14.00 -6.25
C ILE A 176 24.93 -14.60 -7.45
N ILE A 177 24.62 -14.11 -8.65
CA ILE A 177 25.24 -14.53 -9.92
C ILE A 177 26.74 -14.21 -9.92
N GLU A 178 27.15 -13.00 -9.53
CA GLU A 178 28.57 -12.60 -9.40
C GLU A 178 29.37 -13.50 -8.47
N ARG A 179 28.75 -14.02 -7.40
CA ARG A 179 29.42 -14.95 -6.47
C ARG A 179 29.55 -16.36 -7.02
N GLN A 180 28.67 -16.75 -7.95
CA GLN A 180 28.60 -18.12 -8.48
C GLN A 180 29.33 -18.28 -9.82
N LEU A 181 29.45 -17.21 -10.60
CA LEU A 181 30.10 -17.21 -11.92
C LEU A 181 31.42 -16.42 -11.85
N PRO A 182 32.58 -17.10 -11.72
CA PRO A 182 33.87 -16.42 -11.76
C PRO A 182 34.07 -15.68 -13.09
N GLY A 183 34.54 -14.44 -13.03
CA GLY A 183 34.70 -13.55 -14.19
C GLY A 183 33.44 -12.77 -14.59
N PHE A 184 32.30 -13.01 -13.94
CA PHE A 184 31.10 -12.19 -14.13
C PHE A 184 31.11 -10.97 -13.20
N HIS A 185 31.07 -9.78 -13.79
CA HIS A 185 30.91 -8.51 -13.08
C HIS A 185 29.72 -7.75 -13.66
N ALA A 186 28.75 -7.38 -12.82
CA ALA A 186 27.54 -6.69 -13.28
C ALA A 186 27.85 -5.32 -13.93
N THR A 187 28.96 -4.71 -13.51
CA THR A 187 29.43 -3.41 -13.99
C THR A 187 30.34 -3.48 -15.21
N SER A 188 30.80 -4.68 -15.61
CA SER A 188 31.61 -4.79 -16.83
C SER A 188 30.74 -4.55 -18.05
N THR A 189 31.35 -4.02 -19.12
CA THR A 189 30.67 -3.91 -20.41
C THR A 189 30.44 -5.30 -21.01
N LEU A 190 29.47 -5.41 -21.92
CA LEU A 190 29.21 -6.66 -22.61
C LEU A 190 30.46 -7.19 -23.33
N ASP A 191 31.23 -6.31 -23.95
CA ASP A 191 32.45 -6.67 -24.67
C ASP A 191 33.55 -7.19 -23.75
N GLU A 192 33.77 -6.53 -22.62
CA GLU A 192 34.73 -6.99 -21.61
C GLU A 192 34.36 -8.39 -21.11
N TYR A 193 33.07 -8.62 -20.84
CA TYR A 193 32.58 -9.93 -20.42
C TYR A 193 32.77 -11.00 -21.50
N LEU A 194 32.51 -10.69 -22.77
CA LEU A 194 32.73 -11.62 -23.88
C LEU A 194 34.21 -11.94 -24.08
N VAL A 195 35.09 -10.94 -24.00
CA VAL A 195 36.55 -11.14 -24.07
C VAL A 195 37.02 -12.06 -22.95
N GLU A 196 36.60 -11.80 -21.72
CA GLU A 196 36.95 -12.61 -20.56
C GLU A 196 36.41 -14.05 -20.69
N SER A 197 35.16 -14.20 -21.15
CA SER A 197 34.56 -15.51 -21.39
C SER A 197 35.27 -16.29 -22.50
N LEU A 198 35.64 -15.64 -23.61
CA LEU A 198 36.36 -16.27 -24.72
C LEU A 198 37.78 -16.67 -24.32
N ARG A 199 38.47 -15.81 -23.55
CA ARG A 199 39.81 -16.08 -23.02
C ARG A 199 39.80 -17.28 -22.07
N ASN A 200 38.80 -17.36 -21.18
CA ASN A 200 38.65 -18.46 -20.24
C ASN A 200 38.20 -19.78 -20.91
N SER A 201 37.65 -19.71 -22.12
CA SER A 201 37.21 -20.89 -22.89
C SER A 201 38.32 -21.52 -23.75
N GLN A 202 39.43 -20.80 -24.00
CA GLN A 202 40.52 -21.29 -24.83
C GLN A 202 41.66 -21.87 -23.98
N PRO A 203 42.12 -23.11 -24.27
CA PRO A 203 43.18 -23.75 -23.47
C PRO A 203 44.57 -23.14 -23.68
N GLN A 204 44.74 -22.29 -24.70
CA GLN A 204 45.98 -21.55 -24.94
C GLN A 204 45.81 -20.12 -24.42
N ASN A 205 46.79 -19.64 -23.66
CA ASN A 205 46.80 -18.30 -23.07
C ASN A 205 47.00 -17.22 -24.16
N ILE A 206 45.98 -17.02 -25.00
CA ILE A 206 46.00 -16.04 -26.09
C ILE A 206 45.99 -14.64 -25.46
N GLN A 207 46.97 -13.82 -25.82
CA GLN A 207 47.11 -12.46 -25.28
C GLN A 207 46.05 -11.48 -25.82
N SER A 208 45.42 -11.79 -26.96
CA SER A 208 44.37 -10.97 -27.57
C SER A 208 43.31 -11.81 -28.27
N VAL A 209 42.03 -11.54 -27.98
CA VAL A 209 40.89 -12.13 -28.69
C VAL A 209 40.63 -11.31 -29.95
N PRO A 210 40.54 -11.91 -31.15
CA PRO A 210 40.23 -11.19 -32.38
C PRO A 210 38.87 -10.47 -32.31
N GLN A 211 38.80 -9.21 -32.77
CA GLN A 211 37.56 -8.41 -32.73
C GLN A 211 36.40 -9.08 -33.48
N ALA A 212 36.69 -9.78 -34.57
CA ALA A 212 35.68 -10.52 -35.35
C ALA A 212 34.99 -11.62 -34.53
N ASP A 213 35.69 -12.27 -33.60
CA ASP A 213 35.11 -13.31 -32.73
C ASP A 213 34.21 -12.69 -31.66
N ILE A 214 34.60 -11.51 -31.14
CA ILE A 214 33.79 -10.72 -30.19
C ILE A 214 32.51 -10.25 -30.87
N ASP A 215 32.62 -9.65 -32.05
CA ASP A 215 31.47 -9.12 -32.80
C ASP A 215 30.50 -10.25 -33.19
N LYS A 216 31.03 -11.42 -33.59
CA LYS A 216 30.22 -12.61 -33.88
C LYS A 216 29.52 -13.15 -32.64
N SER A 217 30.23 -13.26 -31.52
CA SER A 217 29.66 -13.73 -30.25
C SER A 217 28.61 -12.78 -29.71
N ARG A 218 28.85 -11.47 -29.84
CA ARG A 218 27.88 -10.42 -29.50
C ARG A 218 26.63 -10.58 -30.37
N ALA A 219 26.77 -10.67 -31.68
CA ALA A 219 25.64 -10.84 -32.59
C ALA A 219 24.80 -12.08 -32.27
N ASP A 220 25.43 -13.25 -32.06
CA ASP A 220 24.73 -14.49 -31.69
C ASP A 220 24.01 -14.38 -30.33
N LEU A 221 24.66 -13.77 -29.33
CA LEU A 221 24.03 -13.56 -28.03
C LEU A 221 22.82 -12.62 -28.12
N LEU A 222 22.97 -11.49 -28.82
CA LEU A 222 21.91 -10.49 -28.98
C LEU A 222 20.73 -11.04 -29.78
N GLU A 223 21.00 -11.83 -30.83
CA GLU A 223 20.00 -12.51 -31.62
C GLU A 223 19.20 -13.52 -30.79
N ARG A 224 19.88 -14.37 -30.00
CA ARG A 224 19.21 -15.36 -29.13
C ARG A 224 18.36 -14.70 -28.04
N LEU A 225 18.82 -13.58 -27.50
CA LEU A 225 18.11 -12.83 -26.47
C LEU A 225 17.02 -11.91 -27.04
N GLY A 226 17.04 -11.65 -28.36
CA GLY A 226 16.09 -10.77 -29.03
C GLY A 226 16.23 -9.30 -28.63
N ILE A 227 17.44 -8.84 -28.28
CA ILE A 227 17.72 -7.48 -27.80
C ILE A 227 18.68 -6.73 -28.74
N SER A 228 18.54 -5.41 -28.83
CA SER A 228 19.46 -4.53 -29.55
C SER A 228 20.17 -3.60 -28.56
N VAL A 229 21.35 -4.02 -28.08
CA VAL A 229 22.18 -3.25 -27.12
C VAL A 229 23.61 -3.11 -27.64
N SER A 230 24.29 -2.07 -27.20
CA SER A 230 25.67 -1.77 -27.56
C SER A 230 26.64 -2.65 -26.77
N GLY A 231 27.81 -2.94 -27.35
CA GLY A 231 28.90 -3.64 -26.65
C GLY A 231 29.41 -2.89 -25.41
N GLN A 232 29.19 -1.56 -25.37
CA GLN A 232 29.56 -0.68 -24.26
C GLN A 232 28.55 -0.70 -23.11
N ASP A 233 27.37 -1.29 -23.30
CA ASP A 233 26.36 -1.32 -22.24
C ASP A 233 26.79 -2.28 -21.12
N PRO A 234 26.51 -1.95 -19.85
CA PRO A 234 26.79 -2.85 -18.74
C PRO A 234 26.04 -4.18 -18.89
N VAL A 235 26.70 -5.29 -18.59
CA VAL A 235 26.08 -6.64 -18.68
C VAL A 235 24.81 -6.73 -17.83
N ALA A 236 24.75 -6.05 -16.69
CA ALA A 236 23.54 -5.94 -15.88
C ALA A 236 22.33 -5.39 -16.65
N ASP A 237 22.54 -4.37 -17.48
CA ASP A 237 21.49 -3.72 -18.28
C ASP A 237 21.08 -4.59 -19.47
N VAL A 238 22.04 -5.33 -20.06
CA VAL A 238 21.78 -6.35 -21.10
C VAL A 238 20.89 -7.46 -20.53
N ILE A 239 21.24 -8.02 -19.37
CA ILE A 239 20.45 -9.08 -18.69
C ILE A 239 19.08 -8.54 -18.29
N ARG A 240 18.99 -7.32 -17.76
CA ARG A 240 17.71 -6.68 -17.42
C ARG A 240 16.81 -6.56 -18.64
N SER A 241 17.36 -6.13 -19.78
CA SER A 241 16.62 -5.98 -21.03
C SER A 241 16.15 -7.33 -21.58
N ALA A 242 17.02 -8.34 -21.55
CA ALA A 242 16.65 -9.70 -21.94
C ALA A 242 15.51 -10.26 -21.09
N ILE A 243 15.58 -10.11 -19.76
CA ILE A 243 14.51 -10.55 -18.85
C ILE A 243 13.23 -9.78 -19.13
N ALA A 244 13.30 -8.47 -19.38
CA ALA A 244 12.12 -7.67 -19.69
C ALA A 244 11.40 -8.15 -20.96
N ILE A 245 12.15 -8.44 -22.03
CA ILE A 245 11.59 -8.98 -23.28
C ILE A 245 10.98 -10.36 -23.05
N LYS A 246 11.67 -11.25 -22.32
CA LYS A 246 11.10 -12.58 -22.02
C LYS A 246 9.87 -12.52 -21.13
N LEU A 247 9.82 -11.59 -20.16
CA LEU A 247 8.61 -11.35 -19.38
C LEU A 247 7.47 -10.83 -20.27
N GLN A 248 7.76 -9.93 -21.20
CA GLN A 248 6.77 -9.43 -22.15
C GLN A 248 6.22 -10.55 -23.03
N GLU A 249 7.10 -11.37 -23.64
CA GLU A 249 6.71 -12.52 -24.47
C GLU A 249 5.84 -13.52 -23.67
N LEU A 250 6.27 -13.89 -22.47
CA LEU A 250 5.57 -14.87 -21.62
C LEU A 250 4.22 -14.35 -21.11
N SER A 251 4.10 -13.05 -20.88
CA SER A 251 2.88 -12.43 -20.35
C SER A 251 1.94 -11.88 -21.42
N ALA A 252 2.35 -11.86 -22.69
CA ALA A 252 1.53 -11.39 -23.81
C ALA A 252 0.12 -12.00 -23.84
N PRO A 253 -0.10 -13.32 -23.60
CA PRO A 253 -1.46 -13.89 -23.57
C PRO A 253 -2.33 -13.38 -22.41
N TYR A 254 -1.70 -12.90 -21.34
CA TYR A 254 -2.35 -12.47 -20.11
C TYR A 254 -2.34 -10.95 -19.91
N ARG A 255 -1.93 -10.19 -20.93
CA ARG A 255 -1.70 -8.75 -20.86
C ARG A 255 -2.87 -7.98 -20.24
N GLN A 256 -4.10 -8.32 -20.63
CA GLN A 256 -5.32 -7.66 -20.13
C GLN A 256 -5.56 -7.91 -18.62
N PHE A 257 -5.02 -9.00 -18.07
CA PHE A 257 -5.19 -9.37 -16.66
C PHE A 257 -4.04 -8.90 -15.78
N LEU A 258 -2.90 -8.48 -16.36
CA LEU A 258 -1.72 -8.06 -15.59
C LEU A 258 -2.01 -6.96 -14.56
N PRO A 259 -2.75 -5.87 -14.89
CA PRO A 259 -3.08 -4.86 -13.89
C PRO A 259 -3.85 -5.45 -12.70
N ALA A 260 -4.79 -6.37 -12.95
CA ALA A 260 -5.58 -7.02 -11.91
C ALA A 260 -4.72 -7.97 -11.05
N LEU A 261 -3.90 -8.82 -11.67
CA LEU A 261 -3.02 -9.75 -10.97
C LEU A 261 -2.01 -9.03 -10.07
N TYR A 262 -1.38 -7.98 -10.61
CA TYR A 262 -0.42 -7.18 -9.84
C TYR A 262 -1.10 -6.43 -8.69
N THR A 263 -2.30 -5.90 -8.94
CA THR A 263 -3.12 -5.27 -7.89
C THR A 263 -3.48 -6.25 -6.79
N LEU A 264 -3.89 -7.48 -7.13
CA LEU A 264 -4.19 -8.53 -6.14
C LEU A 264 -2.95 -8.93 -5.34
N ALA A 265 -1.78 -8.99 -5.99
CA ALA A 265 -0.51 -9.27 -5.32
C ALA A 265 -0.17 -8.16 -4.31
N ILE A 266 -0.26 -6.89 -4.71
CA ILE A 266 -0.04 -5.74 -3.82
C ILE A 266 -1.06 -5.71 -2.69
N PHE A 267 -2.34 -5.91 -2.98
CA PHE A 267 -3.39 -5.97 -1.96
C PHE A 267 -3.09 -7.05 -0.91
N SER A 268 -2.67 -8.24 -1.36
CA SER A 268 -2.33 -9.36 -0.49
C SER A 268 -1.11 -9.04 0.38
N LEU A 269 -0.08 -8.42 -0.20
CA LEU A 269 1.12 -8.00 0.52
C LEU A 269 0.80 -6.91 1.56
N LEU A 270 0.03 -5.89 1.19
CA LEU A 270 -0.39 -4.84 2.11
C LEU A 270 -1.33 -5.35 3.20
N ARG A 271 -2.15 -6.37 2.91
CA ARG A 271 -3.00 -7.02 3.91
C ARG A 271 -2.16 -7.69 5.01
N LEU A 272 -0.99 -8.24 4.68
CA LEU A 272 -0.05 -8.77 5.68
C LEU A 272 0.46 -7.66 6.61
N ALA A 273 0.86 -6.51 6.04
CA ALA A 273 1.24 -5.34 6.83
C ALA A 273 0.08 -4.80 7.68
N GLY A 274 -1.15 -4.98 7.20
CA GLY A 274 -2.39 -4.65 7.89
C GLY A 274 -2.56 -5.29 9.27
N TYR A 275 -2.00 -6.49 9.50
CA TYR A 275 -1.98 -7.10 10.83
C TYR A 275 -1.16 -6.28 11.82
N VAL A 276 0.00 -5.78 11.40
CA VAL A 276 0.87 -4.92 12.22
C VAL A 276 0.17 -3.60 12.50
N VAL A 277 -0.43 -2.96 11.48
CA VAL A 277 -1.19 -1.72 11.64
C VAL A 277 -2.34 -1.89 12.65
N THR A 278 -3.05 -3.02 12.58
CA THR A 278 -4.14 -3.32 13.52
C THR A 278 -3.62 -3.51 14.94
N ALA A 279 -2.50 -4.21 15.13
CA ALA A 279 -1.88 -4.40 16.43
C ALA A 279 -1.43 -3.06 17.05
N VAL A 280 -0.77 -2.20 16.27
CA VAL A 280 -0.36 -0.86 16.70
C VAL A 280 -1.59 -0.01 17.02
N SER A 281 -2.63 -0.06 16.19
CA SER A 281 -3.89 0.66 16.43
C SER A 281 -4.57 0.23 17.73
N LEU A 282 -4.45 -1.04 18.13
CA LEU A 282 -5.02 -1.54 19.38
C LEU A 282 -4.28 -1.01 20.60
N LEU A 283 -2.95 -1.06 20.58
CA LEU A 283 -2.12 -0.50 21.65
C LEU A 283 -2.36 1.00 21.78
N TRP A 284 -2.33 1.73 20.66
CA TRP A 284 -2.59 3.15 20.63
C TRP A 284 -4.02 3.49 21.06
N GLY A 285 -5.02 2.75 20.56
CA GLY A 285 -6.42 2.96 20.93
C GLY A 285 -6.69 2.70 22.41
N ALA A 286 -6.01 1.72 23.03
CA ALA A 286 -6.07 1.51 24.46
C ALA A 286 -5.47 2.72 25.23
N ALA A 287 -4.33 3.25 24.80
CA ALA A 287 -3.71 4.42 25.41
C ALA A 287 -4.61 5.66 25.30
N VAL A 288 -5.16 5.95 24.12
CA VAL A 288 -6.09 7.08 23.92
C VAL A 288 -7.35 6.90 24.77
N PHE A 289 -7.93 5.70 24.80
CA PHE A 289 -9.10 5.43 25.64
C PHE A 289 -8.82 5.64 27.12
N TRP A 290 -7.66 5.18 27.61
CA TRP A 290 -7.24 5.37 28.99
C TRP A 290 -7.06 6.86 29.33
N LEU A 291 -6.42 7.63 28.45
CA LEU A 291 -6.27 9.08 28.60
C LEU A 291 -7.63 9.80 28.62
N LEU A 292 -8.57 9.41 27.77
CA LEU A 292 -9.93 9.97 27.77
C LEU A 292 -10.72 9.62 29.04
N ARG A 293 -10.47 8.46 29.62
CA ARG A 293 -11.06 8.07 30.90
C ARG A 293 -10.46 8.88 32.06
N MET A 294 -9.14 9.07 32.08
CA MET A 294 -8.44 9.88 33.09
C MET A 294 -8.91 11.34 33.09
N THR A 295 -9.10 11.92 31.92
CA THR A 295 -9.61 13.29 31.75
C THR A 295 -11.12 13.43 32.04
N LYS A 296 -11.80 12.34 32.47
CA LYS A 296 -13.25 12.27 32.69
C LYS A 296 -14.07 12.68 31.45
N PHE A 297 -13.49 12.54 30.26
CA PHE A 297 -14.18 12.79 29.00
C PHE A 297 -15.16 11.65 28.69
N LEU A 298 -14.77 10.41 28.98
CA LEU A 298 -15.62 9.23 28.90
C LEU A 298 -15.97 8.72 30.29
N LYS A 299 -17.28 8.64 30.59
CA LYS A 299 -17.80 7.98 31.79
C LYS A 299 -18.40 6.64 31.36
N VAL A 300 -17.80 5.54 31.81
CA VAL A 300 -18.37 4.20 31.63
C VAL A 300 -19.37 3.97 32.75
N THR A 301 -20.65 3.92 32.41
CA THR A 301 -21.73 3.64 33.37
C THR A 301 -22.16 2.18 33.22
N THR A 302 -22.16 1.44 34.32
CA THR A 302 -22.75 0.09 34.36
C THR A 302 -24.25 0.23 34.52
N ALA A 303 -25.02 -0.18 33.51
CA ALA A 303 -26.46 -0.33 33.64
C ALA A 303 -26.77 -1.77 34.07
N GLN A 304 -27.53 -1.95 35.15
CA GLN A 304 -28.11 -3.25 35.47
C GLN A 304 -29.27 -3.50 34.50
N ILE A 305 -29.06 -4.36 33.51
CA ILE A 305 -30.12 -4.79 32.62
C ILE A 305 -30.84 -5.94 33.35
N MET A 306 -32.07 -5.72 33.81
CA MET A 306 -32.94 -6.83 34.23
C MET A 306 -33.30 -7.63 32.98
N ALA A 307 -32.68 -8.79 32.81
CA ALA A 307 -33.04 -9.72 31.74
C ALA A 307 -34.23 -10.55 32.22
N GLU A 308 -35.37 -10.47 31.54
CA GLU A 308 -36.46 -11.43 31.72
C GLU A 308 -35.96 -12.83 31.32
N HIS A 309 -35.98 -13.76 32.27
CA HIS A 309 -35.70 -15.16 32.02
C HIS A 309 -37.02 -15.84 31.66
N VAL A 310 -37.17 -16.24 30.40
CA VAL A 310 -38.27 -17.13 29.99
C VAL A 310 -37.76 -18.55 30.22
N GLU A 311 -38.15 -19.15 31.34
CA GLU A 311 -38.04 -20.59 31.52
C GLU A 311 -39.10 -21.27 30.64
N ILE A 312 -38.69 -22.27 29.85
CA ILE A 312 -39.59 -23.14 29.07
C ILE A 312 -39.76 -24.45 29.85
#